data_AF-X1V5Z0-F1
#
_entry.id   AF-X1V5Z0-F1
#
_cell.length_a   1.000
_cell.length_b   1.000
_cell.length_c   1.000
_cell.angle_alpha   90.00
_cell.angle_beta   90.00
_cell.angle_gamma   90.00
#
_symmetry.space_group_name_H-M   'P 1'
#
loop_
_entity.id
_entity.type
_entity.pdbx_description
1 polymer ?
#
loop_
_entity_poly.entity_id
_entity_poly.type
_entity_poly.pdbx_seq_one_letter_code
_entity_poly.pdbx_strand_id
1 'polypeptide(L)'
;MPPIELIEKRTRNSKTHHLGGNKYSWDGIIGSVHYKDNPKDEAEQWKEIDNVFEPALPPWGWQMLKAGYHIRVKEDFTAGQIIELEKQGETVQFQPMALEWTNDLDMIQPISMPQGASPV
;
A
#
# COMPACT_ATOMS: atom_id res chain seq x y z
N MET A 1 11.93 24.21 -23.23
CA MET A 1 10.66 23.61 -22.77
C MET A 1 10.97 22.75 -21.56
N PRO A 2 10.10 22.71 -20.54
CA PRO A 2 10.27 21.77 -19.44
C PRO A 2 10.20 20.32 -19.96
N PRO A 3 10.87 19.36 -19.32
CA PRO A 3 10.71 17.94 -19.62
C PRO A 3 9.23 17.53 -19.57
N ILE A 4 8.78 16.73 -20.54
CA ILE A 4 7.41 16.18 -20.60
C ILE A 4 7.48 14.68 -20.37
N GLU A 5 6.74 14.15 -19.39
CA GLU A 5 6.69 12.70 -19.15
C GLU A 5 5.96 11.98 -20.31
N LEU A 6 6.54 10.88 -20.77
CA LEU A 6 5.97 9.96 -21.75
C LEU A 6 5.25 8.82 -21.02
N ILE A 7 3.95 8.98 -20.81
CA ILE A 7 3.10 8.06 -20.03
C ILE A 7 3.11 6.65 -20.62
N GLU A 8 3.14 6.53 -21.94
CA GLU A 8 3.20 5.26 -22.68
C GLU A 8 4.53 4.50 -22.48
N LYS A 9 5.56 5.19 -21.97
CA LYS A 9 6.87 4.61 -21.65
C LYS A 9 7.08 4.35 -20.16
N ARG A 10 6.03 4.48 -19.34
CA ARG A 10 6.10 4.10 -17.93
C ARG A 10 6.40 2.61 -17.80
N THR A 11 7.20 2.28 -16.80
CA THR A 11 7.39 0.90 -16.33
C THR A 11 7.12 0.84 -14.84
N ARG A 12 7.12 -0.35 -14.24
CA ARG A 12 6.96 -0.51 -12.78
C ARG A 12 7.80 0.46 -11.95
N ASN A 13 9.04 0.72 -12.37
CA ASN A 13 10.06 1.38 -11.57
C ASN A 13 10.75 2.54 -12.29
N SER A 14 10.18 3.04 -13.40
CA SER A 14 10.78 4.15 -14.12
C SER A 14 9.79 5.07 -14.82
N LYS A 15 10.24 6.32 -15.00
CA LYS A 15 9.61 7.37 -15.80
C LYS A 15 10.56 7.79 -16.91
N THR A 16 10.02 8.05 -18.10
CA THR A 16 10.79 8.57 -19.24
C THR A 16 10.28 9.95 -19.59
N HIS A 17 11.17 10.92 -19.74
CA HIS A 17 10.83 12.30 -20.09
C HIS A 17 11.41 12.69 -21.45
N HIS A 18 10.62 13.37 -22.29
CA HIS A 18 11.10 14.01 -23.52
C HIS A 18 11.66 15.40 -23.21
N LEU A 19 12.87 15.68 -23.67
CA LEU A 19 13.60 16.93 -23.39
C LEU A 19 13.60 17.91 -24.60
N GLY A 20 12.93 17.56 -25.69
CA GLY A 20 13.02 18.25 -26.98
C GLY A 20 13.94 17.55 -27.98
N GLY A 21 13.56 17.56 -29.27
CA GLY A 21 14.28 16.85 -30.33
C GLY A 21 14.32 15.33 -30.09
N ASN A 22 15.50 14.73 -30.23
CA ASN A 22 15.75 13.30 -29.98
C ASN A 22 16.42 13.03 -28.61
N LYS A 23 16.20 13.90 -27.62
CA LYS A 23 16.80 13.78 -26.28
C LYS A 23 15.75 13.32 -25.26
N TYR A 24 16.16 12.41 -24.37
CA TYR A 24 15.30 11.81 -23.37
C TYR A 24 16.03 11.76 -22.02
N SER A 25 15.28 11.89 -20.92
CA SER A 25 15.73 11.53 -19.58
C SER A 25 15.04 10.24 -19.14
N TRP A 26 15.75 9.42 -18.37
CA TRP A 26 15.21 8.22 -17.75
C TRP A 26 15.46 8.29 -16.25
N ASP A 27 14.39 8.20 -15.47
CA ASP A 27 14.43 8.24 -14.02
C ASP A 27 14.05 6.85 -13.50
N GLY A 28 15.04 6.13 -12.98
CA GLY A 28 14.88 4.79 -12.43
C GLY A 28 15.01 4.77 -10.93
N ILE A 29 14.16 3.98 -10.27
CA ILE A 29 14.14 3.83 -8.81
C ILE A 29 14.18 2.35 -8.44
N ILE A 30 14.74 2.04 -7.27
CA ILE A 30 14.63 0.72 -6.65
C ILE A 30 13.29 0.67 -5.91
N GLY A 31 12.35 -0.12 -6.45
CA GLY A 31 10.99 -0.22 -5.94
C GLY A 31 9.94 0.12 -7.00
N SER A 32 8.67 -0.07 -6.68
CA SER A 32 7.56 0.26 -7.58
C SER A 32 7.17 1.72 -7.42
N VAL A 33 7.09 2.45 -8.54
CA VAL A 33 6.51 3.82 -8.62
C VAL A 33 5.22 3.84 -9.43
N HIS A 34 5.02 2.82 -10.25
CA HIS A 34 3.76 2.58 -10.96
C HIS A 34 3.21 1.20 -10.64
N TYR A 35 1.91 1.04 -10.84
CA TYR A 35 1.20 -0.21 -10.68
C TYR A 35 0.25 -0.51 -11.85
N LYS A 36 -0.17 -1.77 -11.91
CA LYS A 36 -1.25 -2.31 -12.74
C LYS A 36 -2.20 -3.05 -11.82
N ASP A 37 -3.50 -2.96 -12.05
CA ASP A 37 -4.52 -3.75 -11.35
C ASP A 37 -4.32 -5.23 -11.70
N ASN A 38 -4.07 -5.51 -12.99
CA ASN A 38 -3.72 -6.82 -13.49
C ASN A 38 -2.35 -6.78 -14.18
N PRO A 39 -1.25 -7.13 -13.46
CA PRO A 39 0.09 -7.17 -14.04
C PRO A 39 0.25 -8.13 -15.24
N LYS A 40 -0.69 -9.07 -15.45
CA LYS A 40 -0.69 -10.00 -16.59
C LYS A 40 -1.37 -9.42 -17.83
N ASP A 41 -2.13 -8.33 -17.70
CA ASP A 41 -2.72 -7.63 -18.82
C ASP A 41 -1.67 -6.69 -19.46
N GLU A 42 -1.20 -7.06 -20.65
CA GLU A 42 -0.23 -6.27 -21.41
C GLU A 42 -0.83 -4.96 -21.93
N ALA A 43 -2.14 -4.91 -22.19
CA ALA A 43 -2.83 -3.74 -22.70
C ALA A 43 -3.06 -2.68 -21.61
N GLU A 44 -3.11 -3.09 -20.34
CA GLU A 44 -3.23 -2.17 -19.21
C GLU A 44 -2.05 -1.18 -19.19
N GLN A 45 -2.34 0.10 -18.97
CA GLN A 45 -1.33 1.14 -18.80
C GLN A 45 -0.83 1.21 -17.35
N TRP A 46 0.43 1.60 -17.18
CA TRP A 46 0.99 1.83 -15.85
C TRP A 46 0.41 3.11 -15.21
N LYS A 47 -0.15 2.95 -14.01
CA LYS A 47 -0.72 4.04 -13.20
C LYS A 47 0.24 4.44 -12.10
N GLU A 48 0.20 5.70 -11.69
CA GLU A 48 1.02 6.21 -10.59
C GLU A 48 0.54 5.67 -9.25
N ILE A 49 1.48 5.21 -8.42
CA ILE A 49 1.15 4.80 -7.06
C ILE A 49 0.85 6.05 -6.23
N ASP A 50 -0.25 5.99 -5.48
CA ASP A 50 -0.67 7.00 -4.53
C ASP A 50 -1.00 6.31 -3.21
N ASN A 51 -0.18 6.59 -2.19
CA ASN A 51 -0.24 5.94 -0.89
C ASN A 51 -1.06 6.75 0.13
N VAL A 52 -1.82 7.75 -0.32
CA VAL A 52 -2.71 8.51 0.55
C VAL A 52 -3.91 7.66 0.93
N PHE A 53 -4.20 7.56 2.23
CA PHE A 53 -5.43 6.98 2.71
C PHE A 53 -6.61 7.93 2.46
N GLU A 54 -7.67 7.38 1.90
CA GLU A 54 -8.94 8.07 1.68
C GLU A 54 -10.07 7.43 2.49
N PRO A 55 -11.14 8.17 2.82
CA PRO A 55 -12.28 7.60 3.53
C PRO A 55 -12.87 6.40 2.77
N ALA A 56 -13.20 5.35 3.50
CA ALA A 56 -13.80 4.12 2.95
C ALA A 56 -15.28 3.99 3.31
N LEU A 57 -15.97 3.07 2.64
CA LEU A 57 -17.33 2.67 3.01
C LEU A 57 -17.30 1.69 4.20
N PRO A 58 -18.36 1.67 5.04
CA PRO A 58 -18.50 0.67 6.10
C PRO A 58 -18.34 -0.77 5.57
N PRO A 59 -17.71 -1.69 6.32
CA PRO A 59 -17.29 -1.56 7.73
C PRO A 59 -15.91 -0.89 7.93
N TRP A 60 -15.30 -0.38 6.87
CA TRP A 60 -13.97 0.25 6.91
C TRP A 60 -14.08 1.75 7.15
N GLY A 61 -13.04 2.34 7.76
CA GLY A 61 -12.93 3.79 7.92
C GLY A 61 -12.06 4.41 6.84
N TRP A 62 -10.96 3.74 6.49
CA TRP A 62 -9.96 4.23 5.54
C TRP A 62 -9.54 3.17 4.54
N GLN A 63 -9.16 3.59 3.35
CA GLN A 63 -8.63 2.70 2.31
C GLN A 63 -7.48 3.34 1.53
N MET A 64 -6.64 2.50 0.95
CA MET A 64 -5.59 2.86 0.00
C MET A 64 -5.68 1.90 -1.18
N LEU A 65 -6.18 2.38 -2.32
CA LEU A 65 -6.48 1.54 -3.49
C LEU A 65 -5.57 1.80 -4.69
N LYS A 66 -4.78 2.88 -4.68
CA LYS A 66 -3.96 3.29 -5.82
C LYS A 66 -2.55 2.70 -5.75
N ALA A 67 -2.48 1.39 -5.60
CA ALA A 67 -1.24 0.63 -5.59
C ALA A 67 -1.47 -0.79 -6.12
N GLY A 68 -0.39 -1.56 -6.33
CA GLY A 68 -0.49 -2.96 -6.75
C GLY A 68 -1.02 -3.92 -5.66
N TYR A 69 -1.58 -3.36 -4.59
CA TYR A 69 -2.20 -3.99 -3.44
C TYR A 69 -3.17 -2.96 -2.84
N HIS A 70 -4.21 -3.43 -2.17
CA HIS A 70 -5.14 -2.55 -1.47
C HIS A 70 -5.03 -2.75 0.03
N ILE A 71 -5.17 -1.66 0.78
CA ILE A 71 -5.27 -1.70 2.24
C ILE A 71 -6.60 -1.10 2.64
N ARG A 72 -7.32 -1.76 3.55
CA ARG A 72 -8.50 -1.21 4.24
C ARG A 72 -8.28 -1.26 5.74
N VAL A 73 -8.67 -0.22 6.45
CA VAL A 73 -8.39 -0.05 7.88
C VAL A 73 -9.65 0.40 8.61
N LYS A 74 -9.90 -0.17 9.78
CA LYS A 74 -10.92 0.29 10.75
C LYS A 74 -10.32 1.29 11.71
N GLU A 75 -11.12 2.25 12.15
CA GLU A 75 -10.74 3.18 13.23
C GLU A 75 -10.91 2.56 14.62
N ASP A 76 -11.80 1.56 14.75
CA ASP A 76 -12.00 0.82 15.99
C ASP A 76 -11.05 -0.37 16.07
N PHE A 77 -10.00 -0.21 16.89
CA PHE A 77 -8.99 -1.24 17.14
C PHE A 77 -9.51 -2.40 18.01
N THR A 78 -10.72 -2.30 18.57
CA THR A 78 -11.36 -3.37 19.34
C THR A 78 -12.20 -4.32 18.48
N ALA A 79 -12.42 -4.00 17.21
CA ALA A 79 -13.26 -4.75 16.28
C ALA A 79 -12.67 -6.09 15.80
N GLY A 80 -11.65 -6.62 16.47
CA GLY A 80 -10.92 -7.83 16.09
C GLY A 80 -10.04 -7.59 14.85
N GLN A 81 -10.53 -7.94 13.67
CA GLN A 81 -9.84 -7.69 12.40
C GLN A 81 -9.95 -6.21 12.02
N ILE A 82 -8.82 -5.52 12.01
CA ILE A 82 -8.75 -4.06 11.86
C ILE A 82 -8.09 -3.61 10.57
N ILE A 83 -7.28 -4.46 9.95
CA ILE A 83 -6.61 -4.20 8.67
C ILE A 83 -6.89 -5.37 7.74
N GLU A 84 -7.24 -5.05 6.50
CA GLU A 84 -7.24 -5.99 5.39
C GLU A 84 -6.20 -5.55 4.37
N LEU A 85 -5.32 -6.48 3.99
CA LEU A 85 -4.44 -6.35 2.85
C LEU A 85 -4.99 -7.24 1.74
N GLU A 86 -5.30 -6.64 0.60
CA GLU A 86 -5.72 -7.34 -0.61
C GLU A 86 -4.60 -7.27 -1.66
N LYS A 87 -4.33 -8.38 -2.34
CA LYS A 87 -3.43 -8.41 -3.48
C LYS A 87 -3.94 -9.41 -4.50
N GLN A 88 -4.20 -8.94 -5.71
CA GLN A 88 -4.67 -9.78 -6.83
C GLN A 88 -5.95 -10.59 -6.48
N GLY A 89 -6.85 -10.00 -5.70
CA GLY A 89 -8.09 -10.65 -5.26
C GLY A 89 -7.95 -11.58 -4.05
N GLU A 90 -6.73 -11.86 -3.59
CA GLU A 90 -6.48 -12.58 -2.34
C GLU A 90 -6.38 -11.59 -1.17
N THR A 91 -6.96 -11.96 -0.02
CA THR A 91 -6.97 -11.10 1.17
C THR A 91 -6.32 -11.78 2.36
N VAL A 92 -5.63 -10.99 3.16
CA VAL A 92 -5.19 -11.35 4.51
C VAL A 92 -5.66 -10.27 5.46
N GLN A 93 -6.19 -10.69 6.61
CA GLN A 93 -6.71 -9.78 7.63
C GLN A 93 -5.87 -9.89 8.90
N PHE A 94 -5.61 -8.74 9.51
CA PHE A 94 -4.82 -8.60 10.72
C PHE A 94 -5.70 -8.13 11.86
N GLN A 95 -5.48 -8.72 13.02
CA GLN A 95 -6.09 -8.32 14.28
C GLN A 95 -4.99 -7.98 15.29
N PRO A 96 -5.21 -6.99 16.18
CA PRO A 96 -4.28 -6.73 17.26
C PRO A 96 -4.18 -7.96 18.15
N MET A 97 -2.96 -8.28 18.56
CA MET A 97 -2.67 -9.36 19.50
C MET A 97 -1.82 -8.81 20.64
N ALA A 98 -1.78 -9.56 21.74
CA ALA A 98 -0.89 -9.30 22.85
C ALA A 98 0.56 -9.23 22.37
N LEU A 99 1.31 -8.25 22.85
CA LEU A 99 2.76 -8.34 22.85
C LEU A 99 3.15 -9.23 24.03
N GLU A 100 3.85 -10.31 23.76
CA GLU A 100 4.23 -11.32 24.75
C GLU A 100 5.76 -11.53 24.73
N TRP A 101 6.30 -11.92 25.88
CA TRP A 101 7.69 -12.30 26.07
C TRP A 101 7.79 -13.67 26.73
N THR A 102 8.68 -14.52 26.24
CA THR A 102 9.03 -15.79 26.88
C THR A 102 10.29 -15.58 27.70
N ASN A 103 10.20 -15.77 29.02
CA ASN A 103 11.33 -15.58 29.91
C ASN A 103 12.27 -16.80 29.95
N ASP A 104 13.36 -16.69 30.71
CA ASP A 104 14.39 -17.75 30.86
C ASP A 104 13.87 -19.04 31.51
N LEU A 105 12.61 -19.06 31.98
CA LEU A 105 11.93 -20.23 32.53
C LEU A 105 10.89 -20.81 31.53
N ASP A 106 10.96 -20.42 30.25
CA ASP A 106 10.02 -20.82 29.19
C ASP A 106 8.56 -20.42 29.46
N MET A 107 8.33 -19.39 30.28
CA MET A 107 6.98 -18.90 30.58
C MET A 107 6.63 -17.68 29.73
N ILE A 108 5.44 -17.72 29.11
CA ILE A 108 4.86 -16.58 28.39
C ILE A 108 4.35 -15.54 29.39
N GLN A 109 4.77 -14.30 29.23
CA GLN A 109 4.34 -13.14 30.01
C GLN A 109 3.83 -12.04 29.09
N PRO A 110 2.63 -11.48 29.32
CA PRO A 110 2.13 -10.36 28.54
C PRO A 110 2.91 -9.08 28.89
N ILE A 111 3.35 -8.37 27.87
CA ILE A 111 3.97 -7.04 27.98
C ILE A 111 2.92 -5.96 27.79
N SER A 112 2.05 -6.12 26.78
CA SER A 112 1.05 -5.11 26.43
C SER A 112 -0.10 -5.73 25.63
N MET A 113 -1.28 -5.15 25.76
CA MET A 113 -2.43 -5.43 24.90
C MET A 113 -2.82 -4.13 24.20
N PRO A 114 -2.95 -4.12 22.86
CA PRO A 114 -3.50 -2.96 22.16
C PRO A 114 -4.90 -2.65 22.70
N GLN A 115 -5.07 -1.44 23.25
CA GLN A 115 -6.37 -0.94 23.68
C GLN A 115 -6.86 0.08 22.64
N GLY A 116 -8.16 0.06 22.36
CA GLY A 116 -8.78 1.15 21.60
C GLY A 116 -8.59 2.46 22.34
N ALA A 117 -7.96 3.45 21.71
CA ALA A 117 -7.94 4.80 22.26
C ALA A 117 -9.36 5.38 22.18
N SER A 118 -9.86 5.94 23.29
CA SER A 118 -11.09 6.74 23.23
C SER A 118 -10.81 7.99 22.38
N PRO A 119 -11.69 8.35 21.43
CA PRO A 119 -11.51 9.58 20.67
C PRO A 119 -11.47 10.78 21.61
N VAL A 120 -10.52 11.70 21.37
CA VAL A 120 -10.36 12.97 22.10
C VAL A 120 -11.27 14.02 21.47
#